data_AF-A0A8S9Q0U4-F1
#
_entry.id   AF-A0A8S9Q0U4-F1
#
_cell.length_a   1.000
_cell.length_b   1.000
_cell.length_c   1.000
_cell.angle_alpha   90.00
_cell.angle_beta   90.00
_cell.angle_gamma   90.00
#
_symmetry.space_group_name_H-M   'P 1'
#
loop_
_entity.id
_entity.type
_entity.pdbx_description
1 polymer ?
#
loop_
_entity_poly.entity_id
_entity_poly.type
_entity_poly.pdbx_seq_one_letter_code
_entity_poly.pdbx_strand_id
1 'polypeptide(L)'
;MIIRAPVMMIRDPAVMTLAPAMAIRALRELMANSSLPRRIIKETQRLLSEPAPGISASPSEDNMRYFNVMVLGPSQSPYEERCSVHLGSFDDFDLEQVRFLTKIYHPNIDKLGRICLDILKDKWSPALQIRTVLLSIQALLSAPNPDDPLSENIAKHWKSNEAEAMETAKEWTRLYASGA
;
A
#
# COMPACT_ATOMS: atom_id res chain seq x y z
N MET A 1 12.28 14.32 31.22
CA MET A 1 11.61 15.06 30.13
C MET A 1 12.47 14.89 28.88
N ILE A 2 11.87 14.55 27.74
CA ILE A 2 12.47 14.50 26.39
C ILE A 2 13.23 13.20 26.02
N ILE A 3 12.48 12.19 25.55
CA ILE A 3 12.90 11.29 24.45
C ILE A 3 11.66 11.02 23.57
N ARG A 4 11.25 12.01 22.77
CA ARG A 4 10.15 11.87 21.78
C ARG A 4 10.50 12.46 20.41
N ALA A 5 11.75 12.87 20.21
CA ALA A 5 12.14 13.71 19.08
C ALA A 5 12.38 13.02 17.72
N PRO A 6 12.82 11.75 17.59
CA PRO A 6 13.24 11.26 16.26
C PRO A 6 12.07 10.88 15.34
N VAL A 7 10.86 10.70 15.88
CA VAL A 7 9.71 10.13 15.13
C VAL A 7 8.74 11.22 14.64
N MET A 8 8.71 12.38 15.30
CA MET A 8 7.80 13.48 14.92
C MET A 8 8.12 14.06 13.53
N MET A 9 9.35 13.85 13.03
CA MET A 9 9.77 14.28 11.69
C MET A 9 9.11 13.49 10.54
N ILE A 10 8.44 12.37 10.83
CA ILE A 10 7.82 11.50 9.80
C ILE A 10 6.35 11.88 9.53
N ARG A 11 5.72 12.65 10.43
CA ARG A 11 4.27 12.93 10.40
C ARG A 11 3.88 14.23 9.68
N ASP A 12 4.85 15.05 9.27
CA ASP A 12 4.59 16.32 8.60
C ASP A 12 4.99 16.22 7.10
N PRO A 13 4.05 16.34 6.16
CA PRO A 13 4.36 16.31 4.72
C PRO A 13 5.32 17.43 4.28
N ALA A 14 5.49 18.51 5.07
CA ALA A 14 6.50 19.55 4.81
C ALA A 14 7.91 19.13 5.26
N VAL A 15 8.07 18.26 6.26
CA VAL A 15 9.38 17.85 6.81
C VAL A 15 10.04 16.74 5.97
N MET A 16 9.28 16.04 5.11
CA MET A 16 9.83 15.07 4.15
C MET A 16 10.82 15.69 3.15
N THR A 17 10.89 17.02 3.08
CA THR A 17 11.83 17.76 2.22
C THR A 17 13.18 18.09 2.87
N LEU A 18 13.40 17.79 4.16
CA LEU A 18 14.65 18.10 4.87
C LEU A 18 15.32 16.83 5.44
N ALA A 19 16.20 16.27 4.59
CA ALA A 19 17.20 15.22 4.79
C ALA A 19 16.73 13.73 4.87
N PRO A 20 16.30 13.14 3.73
CA PRO A 20 16.05 11.70 3.60
C PRO A 20 17.17 10.80 4.14
N ALA A 21 18.43 11.24 4.02
CA ALA A 21 19.61 10.48 4.42
C ALA A 21 19.72 10.25 5.94
N MET A 22 19.25 11.19 6.77
CA MET A 22 19.32 11.08 8.24
C MET A 22 18.29 10.08 8.78
N ALA A 23 17.07 10.11 8.24
CA ALA A 23 16.02 9.15 8.57
C ALA A 23 16.41 7.72 8.14
N ILE A 24 17.02 7.58 6.96
CA ILE A 24 17.54 6.29 6.47
C ILE A 24 18.67 5.76 7.38
N ARG A 25 19.57 6.62 7.88
CA ARG A 25 20.64 6.19 8.79
C ARG A 25 20.09 5.68 10.13
N ALA A 26 19.19 6.43 10.74
CA ALA A 26 18.56 6.03 12.00
C ALA A 26 17.76 4.72 11.86
N LEU A 27 17.04 4.56 10.75
CA LEU A 27 16.33 3.31 10.47
C LEU A 27 17.29 2.13 10.25
N ARG A 28 18.41 2.34 9.55
CA ARG A 28 19.45 1.30 9.38
C ARG A 28 20.03 0.82 10.72
N GLU A 29 20.27 1.74 11.65
CA GLU A 29 20.75 1.41 13.00
C GLU A 29 19.71 0.62 13.80
N LEU A 30 18.43 1.00 13.73
CA LEU A 30 17.33 0.24 14.35
C LEU A 30 17.19 -1.17 13.77
N MET A 31 17.30 -1.31 12.44
CA MET A 31 17.22 -2.62 11.78
C MET A 31 18.45 -3.49 12.08
N ALA A 32 19.64 -2.93 12.23
CA ALA A 32 20.85 -3.67 12.55
C ALA A 32 20.80 -4.33 13.95
N ASN A 33 20.04 -3.75 14.88
CA ASN A 33 19.86 -4.25 16.23
C ASN A 33 18.62 -5.16 16.40
N SER A 34 17.95 -5.50 15.29
CA SER A 34 16.73 -6.30 15.29
C SER A 34 16.98 -7.73 14.80
N SER A 35 16.19 -8.70 15.29
CA SER A 35 16.21 -10.09 14.81
C SER A 35 15.44 -10.27 13.48
N LEU A 36 15.40 -9.23 12.64
CA LEU A 36 14.69 -9.29 11.37
C LEU A 36 15.42 -10.17 10.35
N PRO A 37 14.68 -10.90 9.51
CA PRO A 37 15.26 -11.61 8.38
C PRO A 37 15.99 -10.65 7.44
N ARG A 38 17.14 -11.09 6.92
CA ARG A 38 17.97 -10.30 5.98
C ARG A 38 17.18 -9.80 4.76
N ARG A 39 16.16 -10.55 4.35
CA ARG A 39 15.24 -10.18 3.27
C ARG A 39 14.52 -8.88 3.59
N ILE A 40 13.80 -8.81 4.71
CA ILE A 40 13.08 -7.61 5.16
C ILE A 40 14.02 -6.40 5.25
N ILE A 41 15.22 -6.58 5.80
CA ILE A 41 16.21 -5.50 5.87
C ILE A 41 16.57 -4.96 4.49
N LYS A 42 16.85 -5.85 3.53
CA LYS A 42 17.21 -5.45 2.16
C LYS A 42 16.03 -4.84 1.40
N GLU A 43 14.82 -5.37 1.57
CA GLU A 43 13.64 -4.84 0.90
C GLU A 43 13.27 -3.45 1.44
N THR A 44 13.29 -3.24 2.76
CA THR A 44 13.08 -1.91 3.36
C THR A 44 14.12 -0.90 2.86
N GLN A 45 15.40 -1.28 2.82
CA GLN A 45 16.45 -0.40 2.30
C GLN A 45 16.19 0.00 0.85
N ARG A 46 15.78 -0.94 -0.01
CA ARG A 46 15.44 -0.69 -1.41
C ARG A 46 14.22 0.20 -1.56
N LEU A 47 13.16 -0.03 -0.80
CA LEU A 47 11.93 0.79 -0.83
C LEU A 47 12.22 2.26 -0.48
N LEU A 48 13.18 2.51 0.39
CA LEU A 48 13.55 3.86 0.81
C LEU A 48 14.57 4.53 -0.12
N SER A 49 15.52 3.79 -0.68
CA SER A 49 16.50 4.35 -1.61
C SER A 49 15.96 4.51 -3.03
N GLU A 50 15.04 3.64 -3.44
CA GLU A 50 14.50 3.53 -4.79
C GLU A 50 12.96 3.33 -4.74
N PRO A 51 12.20 4.33 -4.25
CA PRO A 51 10.75 4.22 -4.17
C PRO A 51 10.13 4.03 -5.56
N ALA A 52 9.07 3.21 -5.63
CA ALA A 52 8.30 3.09 -6.85
C ALA A 52 7.50 4.39 -7.12
N PRO A 53 7.31 4.80 -8.39
CA PRO A 53 6.55 6.01 -8.71
C PRO A 53 5.15 6.00 -8.08
N GLY A 54 4.82 7.07 -7.35
CA GLY A 54 3.54 7.19 -6.67
C GLY A 54 3.37 6.27 -5.45
N ILE A 55 4.39 5.54 -5.02
CA ILE A 55 4.29 4.60 -3.89
C ILE A 55 5.32 4.96 -2.83
N SER A 56 4.87 5.12 -1.60
CA SER A 56 5.75 5.22 -0.42
C SER A 56 5.41 4.11 0.56
N ALA A 57 6.42 3.37 1.00
CA ALA A 57 6.28 2.28 1.96
C ALA A 57 7.33 2.42 3.07
N SER A 58 6.90 2.42 4.32
CA SER A 58 7.78 2.47 5.48
C SER A 58 7.37 1.41 6.52
N PRO A 59 8.33 0.83 7.25
CA PRO A 59 8.00 -0.09 8.33
C PRO A 59 7.19 0.62 9.42
N SER A 60 6.26 -0.10 10.04
CA SER A 60 5.50 0.36 11.20
C SER A 60 6.42 0.56 12.41
N GLU A 61 6.09 1.54 13.24
CA GLU A 61 6.81 1.83 14.48
C GLU A 61 6.74 0.66 15.48
N ASP A 62 5.60 -0.04 15.51
CA ASP A 62 5.34 -1.12 16.47
C ASP A 62 5.92 -2.46 16.03
N ASN A 63 6.01 -2.69 14.72
CA ASN A 63 6.51 -3.95 14.17
C ASN A 63 7.08 -3.75 12.76
N MET A 64 8.40 -3.88 12.65
CA MET A 64 9.15 -3.68 11.40
C MET A 64 8.90 -4.74 10.31
N ARG A 65 8.08 -5.77 10.59
CA ARG A 65 7.56 -6.71 9.58
C ARG A 65 6.31 -6.18 8.87
N TYR A 66 5.66 -5.17 9.44
CA TYR A 66 4.48 -4.52 8.89
C TYR A 66 4.89 -3.19 8.26
N PHE A 67 4.24 -2.83 7.17
CA PHE A 67 4.51 -1.62 6.43
C PHE A 67 3.25 -0.78 6.31
N ASN A 68 3.42 0.52 6.54
CA ASN A 68 2.46 1.54 6.20
C ASN A 68 2.76 1.99 4.77
N VAL A 69 1.80 1.79 3.87
CA VAL A 69 1.98 2.09 2.46
C VAL A 69 0.97 3.15 2.03
N MET A 70 1.45 4.14 1.30
CA MET A 70 0.61 5.04 0.51
C MET A 70 0.83 4.75 -0.96
N VAL A 71 -0.28 4.56 -1.67
CA VAL A 71 -0.31 4.39 -3.13
C VAL A 71 -1.08 5.57 -3.69
N LEU A 72 -0.41 6.40 -4.48
CA LEU A 72 -1.05 7.34 -5.38
C LEU A 72 -1.72 6.52 -6.47
N GLY A 73 -3.04 6.64 -6.59
CA GLY A 73 -3.74 5.90 -7.62
C GLY A 73 -3.39 6.42 -9.01
N PRO A 74 -3.56 5.57 -10.03
CA PRO A 74 -3.08 5.85 -11.38
C PRO A 74 -3.77 7.06 -12.02
N SER A 75 -3.04 7.80 -12.85
CA SER A 75 -3.63 8.90 -13.62
C SER A 75 -4.72 8.37 -14.56
N GLN A 76 -5.78 9.16 -14.74
CA GLN A 76 -6.94 8.82 -15.57
C GLN A 76 -7.77 7.64 -15.04
N SER A 77 -7.48 7.15 -13.83
CA SER A 77 -8.33 6.20 -13.11
C SER A 77 -9.30 6.94 -12.18
N PRO A 78 -10.41 6.34 -11.74
CA PRO A 78 -11.29 6.95 -10.75
C PRO A 78 -10.65 7.03 -9.34
N TYR A 79 -9.39 6.59 -9.21
CA TYR A 79 -8.64 6.49 -7.95
C TYR A 79 -7.45 7.44 -7.90
N GLU A 80 -7.38 8.48 -8.74
CA GLU A 80 -6.26 9.44 -8.89
C GLU A 80 -6.01 10.33 -7.64
N GLU A 81 -6.11 9.77 -6.45
CA GLU A 81 -5.78 10.36 -5.15
C GLU A 81 -4.92 9.37 -4.33
N ARG A 82 -4.53 9.77 -3.12
CA ARG A 82 -3.68 8.94 -2.25
C ARG A 82 -4.51 7.94 -1.44
N CYS A 83 -4.27 6.64 -1.63
CA CYS A 83 -4.89 5.56 -0.86
C CYS A 83 -3.90 4.91 0.11
N SER A 84 -4.35 4.62 1.33
CA SER A 84 -3.57 3.88 2.33
C SER A 84 -3.78 2.37 2.20
N VAL A 85 -2.67 1.65 2.13
CA VAL A 85 -2.60 0.19 2.09
C VAL A 85 -1.78 -0.28 3.30
N HIS A 86 -2.32 -1.23 4.04
CA HIS A 86 -1.59 -1.96 5.05
C HIS A 86 -0.99 -3.21 4.43
N LEU A 87 0.27 -3.45 4.76
CA LEU A 87 1.04 -4.52 4.16
C LEU A 87 1.77 -5.26 5.30
N GLY A 88 1.28 -6.44 5.68
CA GLY A 88 1.88 -7.24 6.74
C GLY A 88 3.11 -8.06 6.31
N SER A 89 3.53 -8.99 7.17
CA SER A 89 4.76 -9.77 7.00
C SER A 89 4.69 -10.65 5.74
N PHE A 90 5.64 -10.50 4.80
CA PHE A 90 5.78 -11.33 3.58
C PHE A 90 6.51 -12.65 3.82
N ASP A 91 7.01 -12.85 5.04
CA ASP A 91 7.83 -14.01 5.40
C ASP A 91 7.00 -15.21 5.84
N ASP A 92 5.78 -14.96 6.30
CA ASP A 92 4.84 -15.98 6.72
C ASP A 92 3.83 -16.16 5.59
N PHE A 93 3.46 -17.40 5.25
CA PHE A 93 2.55 -17.77 4.15
C PHE A 93 1.12 -17.19 4.28
N ASP A 94 0.95 -16.17 5.11
CA ASP A 94 -0.29 -15.53 5.51
C ASP A 94 -0.46 -14.18 4.77
N LEU A 95 -0.73 -14.27 3.47
CA LEU A 95 -0.92 -13.12 2.57
C LEU A 95 -2.23 -12.35 2.83
N GLU A 96 -3.03 -12.83 3.79
CA GLU A 96 -4.23 -12.15 4.28
C GLU A 96 -3.92 -10.78 4.92
N GLN A 97 -2.64 -10.44 5.10
CA GLN A 97 -2.20 -9.19 5.71
C GLN A 97 -2.01 -8.01 4.74
N VAL A 98 -2.25 -8.18 3.43
CA VAL A 98 -2.27 -7.05 2.48
C VAL A 98 -3.70 -6.58 2.27
N ARG A 99 -4.02 -5.38 2.75
CA ARG A 99 -5.37 -4.82 2.65
C ARG A 99 -5.38 -3.31 2.51
N PHE A 100 -6.38 -2.78 1.84
CA PHE A 100 -6.70 -1.36 1.87
C PHE A 100 -7.18 -0.96 3.27
N LEU A 101 -6.64 0.14 3.79
CA LEU A 101 -7.18 0.81 4.97
C LEU A 101 -8.18 1.90 4.55
N THR A 102 -7.90 2.55 3.42
CA THR A 102 -8.82 3.49 2.77
C THR A 102 -10.01 2.73 2.20
N LYS A 103 -11.23 3.15 2.53
CA LYS A 103 -12.44 2.62 1.88
C LYS A 103 -12.39 2.94 0.39
N ILE A 104 -12.72 1.95 -0.45
CA ILE A 104 -12.62 2.07 -1.90
C ILE A 104 -13.78 1.36 -2.59
N TYR A 105 -14.26 1.94 -3.69
CA TYR A 105 -15.28 1.34 -4.54
C TYR A 105 -14.61 0.61 -5.72
N HIS A 106 -14.37 -0.70 -5.57
CA HIS A 106 -13.62 -1.48 -6.54
C HIS A 106 -14.14 -2.94 -6.59
N PRO A 107 -14.27 -3.58 -7.77
CA PRO A 107 -14.82 -4.93 -7.87
C PRO A 107 -13.93 -6.00 -7.21
N ASN A 108 -12.60 -5.85 -7.27
CA ASN A 108 -11.63 -6.78 -6.69
C ASN A 108 -11.20 -6.44 -5.25
N ILE A 109 -11.82 -5.45 -4.61
CA ILE A 109 -11.54 -5.08 -3.21
C ILE A 109 -12.85 -5.11 -2.43
N ASP A 110 -12.84 -5.74 -1.26
CA ASP A 110 -14.04 -5.86 -0.44
C ASP A 110 -14.17 -4.75 0.62
N LYS A 111 -15.26 -4.78 1.39
CA LYS A 111 -15.54 -3.78 2.44
C LYS A 111 -14.54 -3.78 3.60
N LEU A 112 -13.75 -4.85 3.75
CA LEU A 112 -12.70 -4.98 4.75
C LEU A 112 -11.31 -4.64 4.17
N GLY A 113 -11.25 -4.25 2.90
CA GLY A 113 -10.03 -3.90 2.18
C GLY A 113 -9.25 -5.10 1.65
N ARG A 114 -9.79 -6.32 1.73
CA ARG A 114 -9.14 -7.52 1.18
C ARG A 114 -9.09 -7.40 -0.35
N ILE A 115 -8.02 -7.90 -0.95
CA ILE A 115 -7.73 -7.75 -2.38
C ILE A 115 -7.76 -9.12 -3.05
N CYS A 116 -8.47 -9.26 -4.17
CA CYS A 116 -8.27 -10.41 -5.07
C CYS A 116 -7.27 -10.04 -6.14
N LEU A 117 -6.07 -10.60 -6.00
CA LEU A 117 -4.97 -10.47 -6.93
C LEU A 117 -4.21 -11.81 -6.92
N ASP A 118 -3.98 -12.39 -8.09
CA ASP A 118 -3.39 -13.72 -8.26
C ASP A 118 -2.01 -13.87 -7.59
N ILE A 119 -1.17 -12.83 -7.65
CA ILE A 119 0.14 -12.79 -6.98
C ILE A 119 0.05 -12.78 -5.44
N LEU A 120 -1.13 -12.55 -4.87
CA LEU A 120 -1.44 -12.67 -3.44
C LEU A 120 -2.10 -14.01 -3.09
N LYS A 121 -2.31 -14.89 -4.08
CA LYS A 121 -2.90 -16.22 -3.93
C LYS A 121 -2.03 -17.30 -4.60
N ASP A 122 -2.45 -17.77 -5.76
CA ASP A 122 -1.93 -18.95 -6.45
C ASP A 122 -0.62 -18.67 -7.19
N LYS A 123 -0.37 -17.42 -7.58
CA LYS A 123 0.89 -16.99 -8.20
C LYS A 123 1.87 -16.39 -7.22
N TRP A 124 1.57 -16.46 -5.93
CA TRP A 124 2.52 -16.02 -4.92
C TRP A 124 3.80 -16.89 -4.95
N SER A 125 4.94 -16.24 -4.74
CA SER A 125 6.19 -16.94 -4.45
C SER A 125 7.10 -16.12 -3.54
N PRO A 126 8.00 -16.76 -2.78
CA PRO A 126 9.03 -16.06 -2.00
C PRO A 126 9.98 -15.20 -2.85
N ALA A 127 9.96 -15.32 -4.18
CA ALA A 127 10.74 -14.47 -5.07
C ALA A 127 10.08 -13.10 -5.33
N LEU A 128 8.77 -12.95 -5.08
CA LEU A 128 8.08 -11.67 -5.23
C LEU A 128 8.58 -10.68 -4.18
N GLN A 129 8.94 -9.48 -4.63
CA GLN A 129 9.36 -8.39 -3.77
C GLN A 129 8.14 -7.54 -3.38
N ILE A 130 8.20 -6.89 -2.21
CA ILE A 130 7.19 -5.93 -1.74
C ILE A 130 6.93 -4.87 -2.82
N ARG A 131 7.99 -4.37 -3.45
CA ARG A 131 7.89 -3.40 -4.55
C ARG A 131 7.02 -3.92 -5.71
N THR A 132 7.22 -5.18 -6.11
CA THR A 132 6.45 -5.80 -7.20
C THR A 132 4.99 -5.93 -6.81
N VAL A 133 4.70 -6.37 -5.59
CA VAL A 133 3.34 -6.50 -5.07
C VAL A 133 2.62 -5.16 -5.07
N LEU A 134 3.28 -4.11 -4.59
CA LEU A 134 2.71 -2.76 -4.54
C LEU A 134 2.44 -2.18 -5.93
N LEU A 135 3.33 -2.43 -6.90
CA LEU A 135 3.11 -2.05 -8.29
C LEU A 135 1.93 -2.81 -8.91
N SER A 136 1.77 -4.09 -8.61
CA SER A 136 0.63 -4.87 -9.08
C SER A 136 -0.69 -4.40 -8.45
N ILE A 137 -0.69 -3.97 -7.19
CA ILE A 137 -1.86 -3.33 -6.56
C ILE A 137 -2.18 -2.00 -7.24
N GLN A 138 -1.19 -1.16 -7.53
CA GLN A 138 -1.40 0.07 -8.28
C GLN A 138 -1.95 -0.21 -9.69
N ALA A 139 -1.45 -1.24 -10.37
CA ALA A 139 -1.96 -1.67 -11.68
C ALA A 139 -3.40 -2.19 -11.62
N LEU A 140 -3.77 -2.89 -10.54
CA LEU A 140 -5.15 -3.34 -10.33
C LEU A 140 -6.12 -2.14 -10.26
N LEU A 141 -5.72 -1.03 -9.64
CA LEU A 141 -6.53 0.20 -9.63
C LEU A 141 -6.73 0.80 -11.03
N SER A 142 -5.76 0.66 -11.94
CA SER A 142 -5.92 1.08 -13.34
C SER A 142 -6.87 0.20 -14.13
N ALA A 143 -6.87 -1.10 -13.83
CA ALA A 143 -7.60 -2.11 -14.61
C ALA A 143 -8.42 -3.01 -13.68
N PRO A 144 -9.55 -2.53 -13.15
CA PRO A 144 -10.47 -3.35 -12.38
C PRO A 144 -10.96 -4.55 -13.19
N ASN A 145 -11.07 -5.72 -12.57
CA ASN A 145 -11.52 -6.94 -13.21
C ASN A 145 -12.88 -7.40 -12.62
N PRO A 146 -14.03 -7.01 -13.20
CA PRO A 146 -15.32 -7.43 -12.70
C PRO A 146 -15.66 -8.90 -12.98
N ASP A 147 -14.84 -9.64 -13.75
CA ASP A 147 -15.03 -11.08 -14.01
C ASP A 147 -14.49 -11.98 -12.90
N ASP A 148 -13.57 -11.48 -12.06
CA ASP A 148 -13.08 -12.16 -10.85
C ASP A 148 -13.24 -11.28 -9.59
N PRO A 149 -14.48 -11.00 -9.15
CA PRO A 149 -14.72 -10.00 -8.12
C PRO A 149 -14.66 -10.57 -6.70
N LEU A 150 -14.29 -9.71 -5.73
CA LEU A 150 -14.62 -9.92 -4.31
C LEU A 150 -15.96 -9.27 -3.94
N SER A 151 -16.33 -8.20 -4.64
CA SER A 151 -17.54 -7.43 -4.40
C SER A 151 -18.53 -7.65 -5.55
N GLU A 152 -19.34 -8.70 -5.49
CA GLU A 152 -20.29 -9.07 -6.57
C GLU A 152 -21.22 -7.91 -6.97
N ASN A 153 -21.73 -7.14 -6.01
CA ASN A 153 -22.62 -6.02 -6.29
C ASN A 153 -21.91 -4.88 -7.04
N ILE A 154 -20.65 -4.61 -6.67
CA ILE A 154 -19.84 -3.61 -7.37
C ILE A 154 -19.53 -4.12 -8.77
N ALA A 155 -19.12 -5.38 -8.91
CA ALA A 155 -18.84 -5.99 -10.21
C ALA A 155 -20.05 -5.98 -11.15
N LYS A 156 -21.25 -6.29 -10.65
CA LYS A 156 -22.50 -6.16 -11.41
C LYS A 156 -22.72 -4.73 -11.91
N HIS A 157 -22.48 -3.72 -11.06
CA HIS A 157 -22.59 -2.31 -11.43
C HIS A 157 -21.58 -1.93 -12.52
N TRP A 158 -20.30 -2.32 -12.37
CA TRP A 158 -19.27 -2.12 -13.39
C TRP A 158 -19.63 -2.75 -14.74
N LYS A 159 -20.21 -3.97 -14.74
CA LYS A 159 -20.65 -4.64 -15.96
C LYS A 159 -21.90 -4.01 -16.59
N SER A 160 -22.82 -3.50 -15.79
CA SER A 160 -24.07 -2.91 -16.29
C SER A 160 -23.91 -1.48 -16.79
N ASN A 161 -23.10 -0.68 -16.10
CA ASN A 161 -22.88 0.73 -16.41
C ASN A 161 -21.50 1.18 -15.90
N GLU A 162 -20.46 0.93 -16.69
CA GLU A 162 -19.09 1.27 -16.33
C GLU A 162 -18.89 2.76 -16.04
N ALA A 163 -19.50 3.64 -16.85
CA ALA A 163 -19.37 5.09 -16.67
C ALA A 163 -19.91 5.56 -15.31
N GLU A 164 -21.08 5.07 -14.90
CA GLU A 164 -21.66 5.38 -13.58
C GLU A 164 -20.86 4.77 -12.43
N ALA A 165 -20.34 3.55 -12.62
CA ALA A 165 -19.46 2.91 -11.65
C ALA A 165 -18.14 3.69 -11.46
N MET A 166 -17.57 4.22 -12.54
CA MET A 166 -16.39 5.10 -12.49
C MET A 166 -16.67 6.41 -11.74
N GLU A 167 -17.81 7.06 -11.98
CA GLU A 167 -18.19 8.26 -11.23
C GLU A 167 -18.42 7.97 -9.75
N THR A 168 -19.06 6.83 -9.43
CA THR A 168 -19.21 6.37 -8.05
C THR A 168 -17.86 6.12 -7.38
N ALA A 169 -16.91 5.52 -8.12
CA ALA A 169 -15.56 5.30 -7.63
C ALA A 169 -14.81 6.61 -7.39
N LYS A 170 -14.92 7.60 -8.29
CA LYS A 170 -14.34 8.94 -8.08
C LYS A 170 -14.90 9.62 -6.83
N GLU A 171 -16.21 9.52 -6.62
CA GLU A 171 -16.84 10.11 -5.43
C GLU A 171 -16.36 9.43 -4.15
N TRP A 172 -16.27 8.10 -4.13
CA TRP A 172 -15.69 7.38 -2.99
C TRP A 172 -14.23 7.75 -2.73
N THR A 173 -13.44 7.88 -3.79
CA THR A 173 -12.05 8.35 -3.71
C THR A 173 -12.00 9.73 -3.05
N ARG A 174 -12.83 10.68 -3.50
CA ARG A 174 -12.91 12.02 -2.91
C ARG A 174 -13.35 12.00 -1.45
N LEU A 175 -14.24 11.09 -1.05
CA LEU A 175 -14.76 11.01 0.32
C LEU A 175 -13.81 10.34 1.30
N TYR A 176 -13.02 9.36 0.85
CA TYR A 176 -12.29 8.46 1.75
C TYR A 176 -10.77 8.47 1.58
N ALA A 177 -10.26 8.87 0.41
CA ALA A 177 -8.81 8.93 0.15
C ALA A 177 -8.19 10.27 0.59
N SER A 178 -8.99 11.33 0.72
CA SER A 178 -8.52 12.65 1.17
C SER A 178 -8.39 12.71 2.70
N GLY A 179 -7.30 12.19 3.26
CA GLY A 179 -6.95 12.44 4.66
C GLY A 179 -6.46 11.24 5.47
N ALA A 180 -5.56 10.43 4.91
CA ALA A 180 -4.75 9.48 5.68
C ALA A 180 -3.25 9.83 5.57
#